data_AF-A0A447T772-F1
#
_entry.id   AF-A0A447T772-F1
#
_cell.length_a   1.000
_cell.length_b   1.000
_cell.length_c   1.000
_cell.angle_alpha   90.00
_cell.angle_beta   90.00
_cell.angle_gamma   90.00
#
_symmetry.space_group_name_H-M   'P 1'
#
loop_
_entity.id
_entity.type
_entity.pdbx_description
1 polymer ?
#
loop_
_entity_poly.entity_id
_entity_poly.type
_entity_poly.pdbx_seq_one_letter_code
_entity_poly.pdbx_strand_id
1 'polypeptide(L)' 'MMLAAAKGAKVELEISGDDEQQALEALTALINNRFDEAE' A
#
# COMPACT_ATOMS: atom_id res chain seq x y z
N MET A 1 -12.85 5.37 -3.60
CA MET A 1 -13.72 4.30 -3.05
C MET A 1 -12.84 3.39 -2.20
N MET A 2 -13.27 3.00 -1.00
CA MET A 2 -12.51 2.04 -0.19
C MET A 2 -12.50 0.68 -0.89
N LEU A 3 -11.32 0.14 -1.19
CA LEU A 3 -11.15 -1.27 -1.52
C LEU A 3 -11.50 -2.07 -0.26
N ALA A 4 -12.50 -2.95 -0.34
CA ALA A 4 -12.89 -3.86 0.74
C ALA A 4 -11.89 -5.01 0.91
N ALA A 5 -10.59 -4.69 0.96
CA ALA A 5 -9.52 -5.65 1.22
C ALA A 5 -9.48 -5.95 2.72
N ALA A 6 -10.02 -7.10 3.11
CA ALA A 6 -9.88 -7.60 4.48
C ALA A 6 -8.48 -8.17 4.72
N LYS A 7 -8.11 -8.40 5.99
CA LYS A 7 -6.87 -9.10 6.34
C LYS A 7 -6.78 -10.44 5.60
N GLY A 8 -5.67 -10.66 4.90
CA GLY A 8 -5.45 -11.85 4.07
C GLY A 8 -5.94 -11.73 2.63
N ALA A 9 -6.56 -10.60 2.24
CA ALA A 9 -6.81 -10.30 0.84
C ALA A 9 -5.48 -10.09 0.09
N LYS A 10 -5.40 -10.61 -1.13
CA LYS A 10 -4.30 -10.31 -2.05
C LYS A 10 -4.70 -9.07 -2.86
N VAL A 11 -3.83 -8.07 -2.86
CA VAL A 11 -3.99 -6.84 -3.63
C VAL A 11 -2.82 -6.68 -4.59
N GLU A 12 -3.08 -6.00 -5.71
CA GLU A 12 -2.08 -5.63 -6.70
C GLU A 12 -1.96 -4.10 -6.69
N LEU A 13 -0.73 -3.60 -6.72
CA LEU A 13 -0.43 -2.17 -6.73
C LEU A 13 0.08 -1.81 -8.12
N GLU A 14 -0.64 -0.93 -8.80
CA GLU A 14 -0.22 -0.32 -10.07
C GLU A 14 0.06 1.15 -9.83
N ILE A 15 1.25 1.60 -10.23
CA ILE A 15 1.73 2.95 -10.02
C ILE A 15 2.33 3.41 -11.35
N SER A 16 2.02 4.64 -11.75
CA SER A 16 2.49 5.23 -13.00
C SER A 16 2.77 6.70 -12.78
N GLY A 17 3.97 7.15 -13.15
CA GLY A 17 4.40 8.54 -12.98
C GLY A 17 5.91 8.66 -12.84
N ASP A 18 6.41 9.89 -12.85
CA ASP A 18 7.85 10.17 -12.77
C ASP A 18 8.46 9.77 -11.42
N ASP A 19 7.62 9.60 -10.39
CA ASP A 19 7.97 9.23 -9.02
C ASP A 19 7.51 7.81 -8.65
N GLU A 20 7.19 6.96 -9.64
CA GLU A 20 6.61 5.62 -9.43
C GLU A 20 7.39 4.76 -8.42
N GLN A 21 8.73 4.82 -8.48
CA GLN A 21 9.61 4.07 -7.59
C GLN A 21 9.51 4.57 -6.14
N GLN A 22 9.48 5.90 -5.95
CA GLN A 22 9.38 6.52 -4.62
C GLN A 22 8.00 6.26 -4.01
N ALA A 23 6.96 6.34 -4.83
CA ALA A 23 5.59 6.01 -4.42
C ALA A 23 5.47 4.53 -4.03
N LEU A 24 6.07 3.61 -4.79
CA LEU A 24 6.07 2.18 -4.47
C LEU A 24 6.75 1.90 -3.12
N GLU A 25 7.90 2.49 -2.88
CA GLU A 25 8.66 2.32 -1.64
C GLU A 25 7.88 2.88 -0.44
N ALA A 26 7.31 4.08 -0.57
CA ALA A 26 6.52 4.70 0.48
C ALA A 26 5.25 3.89 0.82
N LEU A 27 4.52 3.43 -0.20
CA LEU A 27 3.32 2.60 -0.01
C LEU A 27 3.66 1.25 0.62
N THR A 28 4.75 0.63 0.18
CA THR A 28 5.22 -0.65 0.76
C THR A 28 5.61 -0.48 2.22
N ALA A 29 6.33 0.59 2.56
CA ALA A 29 6.71 0.91 3.94
C ALA A 29 5.46 1.14 4.82
N LEU A 30 4.49 1.91 4.33
CA LEU A 30 3.23 2.17 5.04
C LEU A 30 2.44 0.87 5.31
N ILE A 31 2.32 -0.01 4.31
CA ILE A 31 1.64 -1.30 4.45
C ILE A 31 2.37 -2.20 5.45
N ASN A 32 3.69 -2.28 5.37
CA ASN A 32 4.52 -3.08 6.30
C ASN A 32 4.45 -2.54 7.73
N ASN A 33 4.30 -1.22 7.89
CA ASN A 33 4.08 -0.56 9.17
C ASN A 33 2.63 -0.65 9.64
N ARG A 34 1.78 -1.43 8.97
CA ARG A 34 0.35 -1.60 9.32
C ARG A 34 -0.39 -0.27 9.38
N PHE A 35 -0.08 0.63 8.44
CA PHE A 35 -0.66 1.98 8.38
C PHE A 35 -0.46 2.80 9.66
N ASP A 36 0.63 2.54 10.39
CA ASP A 36 0.96 3.13 11.70
C ASP A 36 -0.10 2.86 12.79
N GLU A 37 -0.89 1.78 12.65
CA GLU A 37 -1.85 1.34 13.66
C GLU A 37 -1.25 0.27 14.58
N ALA A 38 -1.57 0.35 15.87
CA ALA A 38 -1.00 -0.54 16.89
C ALA A 38 -1.54 -1.98 16.79
N GLU A 39 -2.86 -2.13 16.57
CA GLU A 39 -3.57 -3.36 16.17
C GLU A 39 -5.05 -3.06 15.92
#